data_AF-A0A2S9G791-F1
#
_entry.id   AF-A0A2S9G791-F1
#
_cell.length_a   1.000
_cell.length_b   1.000
_cell.length_c   1.000
_cell.angle_alpha   90.00
_cell.angle_beta   90.00
_cell.angle_gamma   90.00
#
_symmetry.space_group_name_H-M   'P 1'
#
loop_
_entity.id
_entity.type
_entity.pdbx_description
1 polymer ?
#
loop_
_entity_poly.entity_id
_entity_poly.type
_entity_poly.pdbx_seq_one_letter_code
_entity_poly.pdbx_strand_id
1 'polypeptide(L)'
;VCARAEAMGIPPGFDVFVRDVSPERADIREWTYVRRDGTHAAGSLAVSQMTDDDGGCVGYIGVATDITERKAAEEALAESEERFR
;
A
#
# COMPACT_ATOMS: atom_id res chain seq x y z
N VAL A 1 -9.62 0.94 1.48
CA VAL A 1 -9.77 -0.09 2.53
C VAL A 1 -10.96 -1.01 2.26
N CYS A 2 -12.18 -0.48 2.10
CA CYS A 2 -13.38 -1.30 1.91
C CYS A 2 -13.29 -2.31 0.76
N ALA A 3 -12.85 -1.88 -0.43
CA ALA A 3 -12.71 -2.77 -1.59
C ALA A 3 -11.79 -3.97 -1.33
N ARG A 4 -10.69 -3.77 -0.58
CA ARG A 4 -9.78 -4.86 -0.20
C ARG A 4 -10.40 -5.76 0.88
N ALA A 5 -11.09 -5.17 1.85
CA ALA A 5 -11.81 -5.91 2.88
C ALA A 5 -12.86 -6.86 2.27
N GLU A 6 -13.62 -6.37 1.28
CA GLU A 6 -14.57 -7.14 0.50
C GLU A 6 -13.89 -8.29 -0.26
N ALA A 7 -12.83 -8.00 -1.00
CA ALA A 7 -12.06 -9.03 -1.72
C ALA A 7 -11.46 -10.10 -0.79
N MET A 8 -11.23 -9.75 0.47
CA MET A 8 -10.71 -10.64 1.51
C MET A 8 -11.78 -11.38 2.30
N GLY A 9 -13.05 -10.98 2.19
CA GLY A 9 -14.13 -11.51 3.02
C GLY A 9 -14.02 -11.14 4.49
N ILE A 10 -13.42 -9.99 4.83
CA ILE A 10 -13.24 -9.50 6.20
C ILE A 10 -13.87 -8.11 6.39
N PRO A 11 -14.22 -7.70 7.62
CA PRO A 11 -14.66 -6.33 7.89
C PRO A 11 -13.58 -5.30 7.53
N PRO A 12 -13.95 -4.10 7.07
CA PRO A 12 -13.00 -3.01 6.91
C PRO A 12 -12.34 -2.65 8.24
N GLY A 13 -11.01 -2.60 8.27
CA GLY A 13 -10.26 -2.34 9.50
C GLY A 13 -8.76 -2.52 9.31
N PHE A 14 -8.05 -2.60 10.44
CA PHE A 14 -6.61 -2.76 10.45
C PHE A 14 -6.14 -4.08 9.81
N ASP A 15 -6.91 -5.16 9.97
CA ASP A 15 -6.61 -6.48 9.42
C ASP A 15 -6.39 -6.47 7.90
N VAL A 16 -7.02 -5.52 7.20
CA VAL A 16 -6.86 -5.31 5.76
C VAL A 16 -5.39 -5.05 5.39
N PHE A 17 -4.60 -4.44 6.28
CA PHE A 17 -3.20 -4.10 6.04
C PHE A 17 -2.23 -5.20 6.47
N VAL A 18 -2.61 -6.04 7.43
CA VAL A 18 -1.67 -6.95 8.11
C VAL A 18 -1.91 -8.43 7.82
N ARG A 19 -3.07 -8.79 7.23
CA ARG A 19 -3.43 -10.20 7.00
C ARG A 19 -2.40 -10.98 6.20
N ASP A 20 -1.80 -10.34 5.20
CA ASP A 20 -0.85 -10.98 4.29
C ASP A 20 0.62 -10.73 4.69
N VAL A 21 0.86 -10.19 5.90
CA VAL A 21 2.20 -9.89 6.41
C VAL A 21 2.72 -11.07 7.24
N SER A 22 3.98 -11.44 7.03
CA SER A 22 4.68 -12.44 7.83
C SER A 22 6.05 -11.92 8.29
N PRO A 23 6.75 -12.60 9.23
CA PRO A 23 8.07 -12.16 9.68
C PRO A 23 9.10 -12.09 8.54
N GLU A 24 8.91 -12.92 7.51
CA GLU A 24 9.83 -13.05 6.37
C GLU A 24 9.44 -12.14 5.20
N ARG A 25 8.24 -11.55 5.23
CA ARG A 25 7.66 -10.86 4.08
C ARG A 25 6.82 -9.66 4.47
N ALA A 26 7.27 -8.50 4.00
CA ALA A 26 6.47 -7.29 3.98
C ALA A 26 5.35 -7.38 2.94
N ASP A 27 4.18 -6.83 3.25
CA ASP A 27 3.12 -6.58 2.27
C ASP A 27 3.28 -5.16 1.72
N ILE A 28 3.47 -5.03 0.40
CA ILE A 28 3.67 -3.75 -0.27
C ILE A 28 2.54 -3.53 -1.28
N ARG A 29 1.78 -2.44 -1.13
CA ARG A 29 0.63 -2.15 -1.99
C ARG A 29 0.45 -0.67 -2.24
N GLU A 30 -0.07 -0.36 -3.42
CA GLU A 30 -0.52 0.98 -3.74
C GLU A 30 -1.93 1.24 -3.20
N TRP A 31 -2.12 2.46 -2.70
CA TRP A 31 -3.34 2.94 -2.10
C TRP A 31 -3.62 4.37 -2.57
N THR A 32 -4.90 4.73 -2.58
CA THR A 32 -5.31 6.13 -2.66
C THR A 32 -5.46 6.67 -1.24
N TYR A 33 -4.57 7.59 -0.86
CA TYR A 33 -4.60 8.31 0.41
C TYR A 33 -5.41 9.59 0.29
N VAL A 34 -6.02 10.01 1.38
CA VAL A 34 -6.69 11.32 1.50
C VAL A 34 -5.81 12.21 2.38
N ARG A 35 -5.32 13.32 1.81
CA ARG A 35 -4.55 14.34 2.54
C ARG A 35 -5.49 15.13 3.46
N ARG A 36 -4.90 15.89 4.40
CA ARG A 36 -5.68 16.72 5.35
C ARG A 36 -6.62 17.71 4.63
N ASP A 37 -6.22 18.22 3.47
CA ASP A 37 -7.00 19.15 2.65
C ASP A 37 -8.11 18.46 1.82
N GLY A 38 -8.26 17.13 1.93
CA GLY A 38 -9.23 16.35 1.17
C GLY A 38 -8.76 15.92 -0.22
N THR A 39 -7.57 16.33 -0.66
CA THR A 39 -7.01 15.88 -1.94
C THR A 39 -6.57 14.42 -1.87
N HIS A 40 -6.60 13.74 -3.02
CA HIS A 40 -6.12 12.37 -3.12
C HIS A 40 -4.65 12.31 -3.52
N ALA A 41 -3.94 11.35 -2.94
CA ALA A 41 -2.54 11.03 -3.25
C ALA A 41 -2.42 9.56 -3.59
N ALA A 42 -1.57 9.23 -4.57
CA ALA A 42 -1.13 7.85 -4.71
C ALA A 42 -0.04 7.58 -3.67
N GLY A 43 -0.19 6.54 -2.86
CA GLY A 43 0.82 6.14 -1.89
C GLY A 43 1.11 4.64 -1.97
N SER A 44 2.39 4.28 -1.90
CA SER A 44 2.83 2.90 -1.71
C SER A 44 3.03 2.64 -0.22
N LEU A 45 2.26 1.71 0.35
CA LEU A 45 2.39 1.29 1.75
C LEU A 45 3.12 -0.04 1.82
N ALA A 46 4.28 -0.04 2.48
CA ALA A 46 4.95 -1.26 2.93
C ALA A 46 4.61 -1.51 4.40
N VAL A 47 4.13 -2.71 4.72
CA VAL A 47 3.84 -3.14 6.10
C VAL A 47 4.66 -4.37 6.44
N SER A 48 5.42 -4.31 7.53
CA SER A 48 6.21 -5.42 8.05
C SER A 48 5.80 -5.76 9.48
N GLN A 49 5.85 -7.05 9.82
CA GLN A 49 5.66 -7.52 11.19
C GLN A 49 6.93 -7.28 11.99
N MET A 50 6.77 -6.84 13.24
CA MET A 50 7.84 -6.76 14.22
C MET A 50 7.73 -7.98 15.13
N THR A 51 8.84 -8.69 15.32
CA THR A 51 8.92 -9.85 16.22
C THR A 51 9.84 -9.59 17.39
N ASP A 52 9.57 -10.24 18.52
CA ASP A 52 10.54 -10.41 19.60
C ASP A 52 11.56 -11.51 19.28
N ASP A 53 12.49 -11.74 20.23
CA ASP A 53 13.54 -12.75 20.11
C ASP A 53 13.00 -14.19 20.06
N ASP A 54 11.78 -14.43 20.55
CA ASP A 54 11.09 -15.73 20.54
C ASP A 54 10.24 -15.92 19.26
N GLY A 55 10.23 -14.94 18.36
CA GLY A 55 9.45 -14.94 17.11
C GLY A 55 7.97 -14.55 17.30
N GLY A 56 7.59 -14.08 18.48
CA GLY A 56 6.25 -13.56 18.79
C GLY A 56 5.99 -12.23 18.10
N CYS A 57 4.79 -12.04 17.56
CA CYS A 57 4.37 -10.76 16.98
C CYS A 57 4.22 -9.69 18.07
N VAL A 58 5.04 -8.63 18.01
CA VAL A 58 4.95 -7.49 18.94
C VAL A 58 4.31 -6.24 18.31
N GLY A 59 4.09 -6.26 16.99
CA GLY A 59 3.41 -5.18 16.29
C GLY A 59 3.72 -5.15 14.79
N TYR A 60 3.42 -4.00 14.18
CA TYR A 60 3.66 -3.77 12.75
C TYR A 60 4.27 -2.39 12.52
N ILE A 61 5.16 -2.29 11.55
CA ILE A 61 5.68 -1.02 11.05
C ILE A 61 5.16 -0.78 9.64
N GLY A 62 4.59 0.40 9.40
CA GLY A 62 4.09 0.84 8.11
C GLY A 62 4.91 2.01 7.57
N VAL A 63 5.41 1.90 6.34
CA VAL A 63 6.09 2.98 5.62
C VAL A 63 5.24 3.35 4.40
N ALA A 64 4.70 4.57 4.40
CA ALA A 64 3.95 5.11 3.28
C ALA A 64 4.83 6.06 2.48
N THR A 65 4.99 5.78 1.19
CA THR A 65 5.74 6.62 0.24
C THR A 65 4.75 7.27 -0.72
N ASP A 66 4.75 8.59 -0.83
CA ASP A 66 3.99 9.29 -1.87
C ASP A 66 4.61 8.93 -3.24
N ILE A 67 3.79 8.37 -4.14
CA ILE A 67 4.19 7.91 -5.47
C ILE A 67 3.47 8.70 -6.57
N THR A 68 2.85 9.84 -6.24
CA THR A 68 2.08 10.65 -7.19
C THR A 68 2.93 11.06 -8.39
N GLU A 69 4.14 11.57 -8.16
CA GLU A 69 5.06 11.97 -9.24
C GLU A 69 5.51 10.79 -10.10
N ARG A 70 5.80 9.64 -9.46
CA ARG A 70 6.18 8.41 -10.16
C ARG A 70 5.09 7.96 -11.12
N LYS A 71 3.83 7.95 -10.68
CA LYS A 71 2.70 7.55 -11.54
C LYS A 71 2.46 8.53 -12.69
N ALA A 72 2.61 9.84 -12.45
CA ALA A 72 2.49 10.83 -13.50
C ALA A 72 3.58 10.66 -14.59
N ALA A 73 4.80 10.30 -14.20
CA ALA A 73 5.87 10.01 -15.14
C ALA A 73 5.60 8.71 -15.95
N GLU A 74 5.10 7.66 -15.30
CA GLU A 74 4.71 6.40 -15.96
C GLU A 74 3.58 6.61 -16.98
N GLU A 75 2.57 7.43 -16.64
CA GLU A 75 1.46 7.76 -17.53
C GLU A 75 1.91 8.58 -18.74
N ALA A 76 2.74 9.61 -18.52
CA ALA A 76 3.29 10.41 -19.61
C ALA A 76 4.16 9.59 -20.57
N LEU A 77 4.90 8.59 -20.04
CA LEU A 77 5.67 7.67 -20.86
C LEU A 77 4.74 6.77 -21.70
N ALA A 78 3.71 6.19 -21.08
CA ALA A 78 2.73 5.34 -21.78
C ALA A 78 2.02 6.10 -22.91
N GLU A 79 1.58 7.35 -22.67
CA GLU A 79 0.98 8.20 -23.71
C GLU A 79 1.96 8.54 -24.84
N SER A 80 3.24 8.71 -24.53
CA SER A 80 4.28 8.89 -25.55
C SER A 80 4.39 7.64 -26.42
N GLU A 81 4.52 6.47 -25.80
CA GLU A 81 4.65 5.18 -26.51
C GLU A 81 3.43 4.88 -27.39
N GLU A 82 2.21 5.18 -26.93
CA GLU A 82 0.99 5.03 -27.73
C GLU A 82 0.94 5.98 -28.93
N ARG A 83 1.43 7.22 -28.80
CA ARG A 83 1.48 8.19 -29.90
C ARG A 83 2.53 7.87 -30.96
N PHE A 84 3.56 7.12 -30.61
CA PHE A 84 4.64 6.71 -31.53
C PHE A 84 4.47 5.29 -32.08
N ARG A 85 3.39 4.58 -31.72
CA ARG A 85 2.98 3.31 -32.33
C ARG A 85 2.06 3.54 -33.52
#